data_AF-A0A6P7G5F6-F1
#
_entry.id   AF-A0A6P7G5F6-F1
#
_cell.length_a   1.000
_cell.length_b   1.000
_cell.length_c   1.000
_cell.angle_alpha   90.00
_cell.angle_beta   90.00
_cell.angle_gamma   90.00
#
_symmetry.space_group_name_H-M   'P 1'
#
loop_
_entity.id
_entity.type
_entity.pdbx_description
1 polymer ?
#
loop_
_entity_poly.entity_id
_entity_poly.type
_entity_poly.pdbx_seq_one_letter_code
_entity_poly.pdbx_strand_id
1 'polypeptide(L)'
;MAELIGLGDSKWAVRIVAIAAVLLLSIINVAGVKWVIKLQFILLLILLSAGLDFMVGSFVHTEEDKGVEGWVSDNMEKNMWSNYTEGYSWFTVYGVFFPTITGVLSGINMSGDLKAPSTNIPNGTLAAIGTATFLYLVFILFLGATCTRAILLTNFMIAEDVSVIGVLFLAGLYVSSMSSCLGAMYGTPRVLQSIALENVIPGIGSLGKGVSYR
;
A
#
# COMPACT_ATOMS: atom_id res chain seq x y z
N MET A 1 2.09 1.10 13.71
CA MET A 1 3.33 0.58 14.34
C MET A 1 3.59 1.23 15.70
N ALA A 2 3.78 2.55 15.80
CA ALA A 2 3.95 3.20 17.11
C ALA A 2 2.68 3.19 17.98
N GLU A 3 1.51 3.27 17.33
CA GLU A 3 0.20 3.19 17.97
C GLU A 3 -0.07 1.82 18.61
N LEU A 4 0.41 0.74 17.99
CA LEU A 4 0.37 -0.64 18.50
C LEU A 4 1.15 -0.84 19.82
N ILE A 5 2.11 0.04 20.10
CA ILE A 5 2.95 0.00 21.31
C ILE A 5 2.45 1.04 22.34
N GLY A 6 1.30 1.69 22.08
CA GLY A 6 0.76 2.73 22.96
C GLY A 6 1.58 4.02 22.95
N LEU A 7 2.39 4.26 21.90
CA LEU A 7 3.29 5.40 21.77
C LEU A 7 2.90 6.35 20.63
N GLY A 8 1.65 6.29 20.17
CA GLY A 8 1.15 7.08 19.02
C GLY A 8 1.22 8.60 19.22
N ASP A 9 0.96 9.08 20.44
CA ASP A 9 0.86 10.52 20.72
C ASP A 9 2.20 11.26 20.71
N SER A 10 3.30 10.54 20.92
CA SER A 10 4.64 11.13 20.94
C SER A 10 5.24 11.16 19.55
N LYS A 11 5.36 12.36 18.97
CA LYS A 11 6.06 12.59 17.69
C LYS A 11 7.46 11.96 17.65
N TRP A 12 8.17 11.95 18.79
CA TRP A 12 9.49 11.34 18.89
C TRP A 12 9.44 9.82 18.85
N ALA A 13 8.45 9.20 19.51
CA ALA A 13 8.29 7.76 19.47
C ALA A 13 7.95 7.25 18.06
N VAL A 14 7.05 7.94 17.35
CA VAL A 14 6.74 7.63 15.94
C VAL A 14 8.00 7.67 15.07
N ARG A 15 8.85 8.70 15.25
CA ARG A 15 10.13 8.84 14.53
C ARG A 15 11.11 7.72 14.85
N ILE A 16 11.26 7.35 16.12
CA ILE A 16 12.16 6.26 16.53
C ILE A 16 11.72 4.93 15.93
N VAL A 17 10.42 4.63 16.00
CA VAL A 17 9.85 3.41 15.39
C VAL A 17 10.06 3.39 13.88
N ALA A 18 9.86 4.53 13.21
CA ALA A 18 10.09 4.64 11.77
C ALA A 18 11.57 4.42 11.40
N ILE A 19 12.52 5.03 12.15
CA ILE A 19 13.95 4.82 11.94
C ILE A 19 14.32 3.35 12.15
N ALA A 20 13.83 2.73 13.22
CA ALA A 20 14.08 1.32 13.50
C ALA A 20 13.55 0.42 12.37
N ALA A 21 12.33 0.69 11.87
CA ALA A 21 11.74 -0.04 10.75
C ALA A 21 12.58 0.11 9.47
N VAL A 22 12.97 1.34 9.11
CA VAL A 22 13.81 1.60 7.92
C VAL A 22 15.17 0.91 8.02
N LEU A 23 15.81 0.93 9.19
CA LEU A 23 17.09 0.23 9.40
C LEU A 23 16.93 -1.29 9.26
N LEU A 24 15.88 -1.86 9.84
CA LEU A 24 15.57 -3.28 9.71
C LEU A 24 15.33 -3.67 8.24
N LEU A 25 14.51 -2.92 7.52
CA LEU A 25 14.25 -3.17 6.09
C LEU A 25 15.51 -3.00 5.24
N SER A 26 16.39 -2.07 5.60
CA SER A 26 17.69 -1.88 4.93
C SER A 26 18.60 -3.10 5.11
N ILE A 27 18.68 -3.65 6.31
CA ILE A 27 19.45 -4.87 6.60
C ILE A 27 18.92 -6.05 5.76
N ILE A 28 17.59 -6.22 5.70
CA ILE A 28 16.95 -7.27 4.90
C ILE A 28 17.30 -7.11 3.40
N ASN A 29 17.26 -5.89 2.88
CA ASN A 29 17.58 -5.63 1.47
C ASN A 29 19.04 -5.91 1.12
N VAL A 30 19.99 -5.65 2.04
CA VAL A 30 21.41 -5.95 1.84
C VAL A 30 21.67 -7.47 1.85
N ALA A 31 20.91 -8.26 2.60
CA ALA A 31 21.10 -9.71 2.71
C ALA A 31 20.85 -10.48 1.41
N GLY A 32 20.02 -9.97 0.50
CA GLY A 32 19.92 -10.51 -0.87
C GLY A 32 18.55 -10.40 -1.53
N VAL A 33 18.52 -9.81 -2.74
CA VAL A 33 17.28 -9.51 -3.49
C VAL A 33 16.46 -10.76 -3.85
N LYS A 34 17.10 -11.91 -4.12
CA LYS A 34 16.38 -13.15 -4.44
C LYS A 34 15.45 -13.61 -3.31
N TRP A 35 15.85 -13.40 -2.05
CA TRP A 35 15.02 -13.70 -0.89
C TRP A 35 13.91 -12.67 -0.72
N VAL A 36 14.21 -11.38 -0.93
CA VAL A 36 13.22 -10.29 -0.86
C VAL A 36 12.08 -10.52 -1.85
N ILE A 37 12.37 -10.96 -3.09
CA ILE A 37 11.35 -11.27 -4.09
C ILE A 37 10.42 -12.40 -3.62
N LYS A 38 10.94 -13.45 -2.98
CA LYS A 38 10.11 -14.54 -2.43
C LYS A 38 9.24 -14.05 -1.26
N LEU A 39 9.82 -13.22 -0.39
CA LEU A 39 9.08 -12.58 0.70
C LEU A 39 7.92 -11.73 0.16
N GLN A 40 8.14 -10.99 -0.93
CA GLN A 40 7.12 -10.16 -1.58
C GLN A 40 5.86 -10.95 -1.95
N PHE A 41 6.00 -12.20 -2.42
CA PHE A 41 4.85 -13.05 -2.71
C PHE A 41 4.07 -13.45 -1.44
N ILE A 42 4.76 -13.71 -0.34
CA ILE A 42 4.12 -14.00 0.95
C ILE A 42 3.38 -12.75 1.46
N LEU A 43 4.01 -11.58 1.39
CA LEU A 43 3.41 -10.31 1.79
C LEU A 43 2.16 -9.99 0.94
N LEU A 44 2.21 -10.27 -0.37
CA LEU A 44 1.05 -10.13 -1.26
C LEU A 44 -0.09 -11.06 -0.85
N LEU A 45 0.17 -12.31 -0.49
CA LEU A 45 -0.87 -13.24 -0.04
C LEU A 45 -1.56 -12.74 1.23
N ILE A 46 -0.80 -12.24 2.21
CA ILE A 46 -1.37 -11.66 3.44
C ILE A 46 -2.26 -10.45 3.11
N LEU A 47 -1.82 -9.59 2.18
CA LEU A 47 -2.60 -8.44 1.75
C LEU A 47 -3.90 -8.83 1.05
N LEU A 48 -3.87 -9.84 0.17
CA LEU A 48 -5.07 -10.35 -0.49
C LEU A 48 -6.03 -11.01 0.52
N SER A 49 -5.50 -11.75 1.48
CA SER A 49 -6.31 -12.32 2.57
C SER A 49 -6.96 -11.24 3.44
N ALA A 50 -6.25 -10.15 3.75
CA ALA A 50 -6.83 -9.01 4.46
C ALA A 50 -7.94 -8.31 3.66
N GLY A 51 -7.76 -8.17 2.34
CA GLY A 51 -8.81 -7.66 1.44
C GLY A 51 -10.05 -8.57 1.43
N LEU A 52 -9.86 -9.89 1.38
CA LEU A 52 -10.95 -10.86 1.46
C LEU A 52 -11.67 -10.84 2.82
N ASP A 53 -10.94 -10.70 3.93
CA ASP A 53 -11.48 -10.57 5.28
C ASP A 53 -12.41 -9.35 5.40
N PHE A 54 -11.99 -8.21 4.86
CA PHE A 54 -12.82 -7.02 4.73
C PHE A 54 -14.06 -7.27 3.85
N MET A 55 -13.89 -7.88 2.67
CA MET A 55 -14.99 -8.14 1.75
C MET A 55 -16.07 -9.03 2.37
N VAL A 56 -15.67 -10.13 3.02
CA VAL A 56 -16.60 -11.03 3.72
C VAL A 56 -17.22 -10.32 4.92
N GLY A 57 -16.42 -9.56 5.68
CA GLY A 57 -16.87 -8.80 6.83
C GLY A 57 -18.01 -7.85 6.49
N SER A 58 -17.92 -7.16 5.35
CA SER A 58 -18.99 -6.26 4.90
C SER A 58 -20.38 -6.92 4.78
N PHE A 59 -20.46 -8.23 4.52
CA PHE A 59 -21.73 -8.96 4.38
C PHE A 59 -22.21 -9.63 5.67
N VAL A 60 -21.30 -9.87 6.63
CA VAL A 60 -21.57 -10.71 7.80
C VAL A 60 -21.58 -9.92 9.09
N HIS A 61 -20.83 -8.81 9.15
CA HIS A 61 -20.65 -8.02 10.35
C HIS A 61 -21.45 -6.72 10.28
N THR A 62 -22.11 -6.37 11.38
CA THR A 62 -22.88 -5.15 11.53
C THR A 62 -22.71 -4.69 12.97
N GLU A 63 -22.21 -3.47 13.14
CA GLU A 63 -21.94 -2.84 14.43
C GLU A 63 -22.48 -1.39 14.36
N GLU A 64 -23.76 -1.23 14.71
CA GLU A 64 -24.45 0.06 14.67
C GLU A 64 -23.75 1.10 15.56
N ASP A 65 -23.23 0.69 16.72
CA ASP A 65 -22.51 1.57 17.65
C ASP A 65 -21.24 2.18 17.04
N LYS A 66 -20.63 1.50 16.05
CA LYS A 66 -19.49 2.00 15.29
C LYS A 66 -19.88 2.55 13.92
N GLY A 67 -21.18 2.70 13.64
CA GLY A 67 -21.67 3.23 12.38
C GLY A 67 -21.53 2.29 11.18
N VAL A 68 -21.42 0.98 11.42
CA VAL A 68 -21.46 -0.08 10.39
C VAL A 68 -22.86 -0.68 10.37
N GLU A 69 -23.74 -0.16 9.51
CA GLU A 69 -25.17 -0.55 9.43
C GLU A 69 -25.43 -1.68 8.41
N GLY A 70 -24.44 -2.00 7.56
CA GLY A 70 -24.54 -3.08 6.57
C GLY A 70 -25.34 -2.71 5.31
N TRP A 71 -25.56 -3.70 4.45
CA TRP A 71 -26.04 -3.51 3.06
C TRP A 71 -27.50 -3.10 2.90
N VAL A 72 -28.33 -3.31 3.92
CA VAL A 72 -29.78 -3.01 3.87
C VAL A 72 -30.08 -1.56 4.23
N SER A 73 -29.05 -0.77 4.55
CA SER A 73 -29.16 0.64 4.93
C SER A 73 -29.28 1.59 3.73
N ASP A 74 -29.78 2.82 3.99
CA ASP A 74 -29.83 3.91 3.00
C ASP A 74 -28.48 4.64 2.84
N ASN A 75 -27.37 4.05 3.32
CA ASN A 75 -26.06 4.72 3.36
C ASN A 75 -25.51 5.04 1.97
N MET A 76 -25.75 4.17 0.98
CA MET A 76 -25.29 4.42 -0.39
C MET A 76 -25.85 5.74 -0.94
N GLU A 77 -27.14 6.03 -0.70
CA GLU A 77 -27.76 7.28 -1.14
C GLU A 77 -27.18 8.49 -0.38
N LYS A 78 -27.03 8.35 0.95
CA LYS A 78 -26.47 9.41 1.83
C LYS A 78 -25.01 9.74 1.51
N ASN A 79 -24.25 8.77 0.99
CA ASN A 79 -22.82 8.87 0.68
C ASN A 79 -22.53 9.22 -0.79
N MET A 80 -23.53 9.26 -1.67
CA MET A 80 -23.35 9.43 -3.12
C MET A 80 -22.70 10.75 -3.53
N TRP A 81 -22.99 11.83 -2.80
CA TRP A 81 -22.56 13.18 -3.13
C TRP A 81 -21.45 13.67 -2.21
N SER A 82 -20.56 14.50 -2.75
CA SER A 82 -19.47 15.12 -1.99
C SER A 82 -19.99 16.05 -0.88
N ASN A 83 -19.31 16.06 0.25
CA ASN A 83 -19.50 17.03 1.34
C ASN A 83 -18.11 17.38 1.88
N TYR A 84 -17.42 18.27 1.18
CA TYR A 84 -16.09 18.69 1.57
C TYR A 84 -16.19 19.61 2.80
N THR A 85 -15.49 19.26 3.88
CA THR A 85 -15.39 20.08 5.08
C THR A 85 -14.37 21.21 4.89
N GLU A 86 -14.38 22.18 5.79
CA GLU A 86 -13.46 23.32 5.74
C GLU A 86 -11.99 22.87 5.65
N GLY A 87 -11.24 23.44 4.69
CA GLY A 87 -9.85 23.06 4.40
C GLY A 87 -9.69 21.91 3.39
N TYR A 88 -10.78 21.24 2.99
CA TYR A 88 -10.76 20.18 1.98
C TYR A 88 -11.45 20.61 0.68
N SER A 89 -10.87 20.17 -0.43
CA SER A 89 -11.40 20.30 -1.79
C SER A 89 -11.15 19.01 -2.57
N TRP A 90 -11.74 18.90 -3.77
CA TRP A 90 -11.46 17.79 -4.69
C TRP A 90 -9.96 17.56 -4.90
N PHE A 91 -9.18 18.64 -5.09
CA PHE A 91 -7.73 18.53 -5.30
C PHE A 91 -6.98 18.03 -4.06
N THR A 92 -7.41 18.40 -2.85
CA THR A 92 -6.77 17.90 -1.63
C THR A 92 -7.02 16.40 -1.45
N VAL A 93 -8.26 15.94 -1.69
CA VAL A 93 -8.62 14.52 -1.59
C VAL A 93 -7.91 13.72 -2.68
N TYR A 94 -7.91 14.21 -3.92
CA TYR A 94 -7.13 13.63 -5.01
C TYR A 94 -5.64 13.58 -4.70
N GLY A 95 -5.07 14.63 -4.08
CA GLY A 95 -3.66 14.66 -3.70
C GLY A 95 -3.27 13.57 -2.70
N VAL A 96 -4.16 13.19 -1.80
CA VAL A 96 -3.96 12.06 -0.88
C VAL A 96 -4.14 10.70 -1.58
N PHE A 97 -5.06 10.62 -2.56
CA PHE A 97 -5.33 9.39 -3.30
C PHE A 97 -4.29 9.11 -4.41
N PHE A 98 -3.74 10.13 -5.06
CA PHE A 98 -2.85 10.01 -6.21
C PHE A 98 -1.63 9.10 -5.99
N PRO A 99 -0.92 9.17 -4.84
CA PRO A 99 0.20 8.28 -4.57
C PRO A 99 -0.13 6.79 -4.69
N THR A 100 -1.40 6.39 -4.48
CA THR A 100 -1.86 5.00 -4.58
C THR A 100 -1.79 4.43 -6.00
N ILE A 101 -1.64 5.28 -7.04
CA ILE A 101 -1.59 4.87 -8.46
C ILE A 101 -0.16 4.92 -9.02
N THR A 102 0.77 5.61 -8.36
CA THR A 102 2.11 5.92 -8.93
C THR A 102 3.05 4.73 -9.09
N GLY A 103 2.74 3.56 -8.51
CA GLY A 103 3.59 2.36 -8.53
C GLY A 103 3.72 1.62 -9.87
N VAL A 104 3.07 2.09 -10.94
CA VAL A 104 3.01 1.43 -12.27
C VAL A 104 4.38 1.12 -12.89
N LEU A 105 5.41 1.92 -12.59
CA LEU A 105 6.75 1.75 -13.18
C LEU A 105 7.59 0.66 -12.50
N SER A 106 7.09 0.04 -11.42
CA SER A 106 7.84 -0.98 -10.68
C SER A 106 8.25 -2.18 -11.55
N GLY A 107 7.43 -2.56 -12.53
CA GLY A 107 7.72 -3.66 -13.45
C GLY A 107 8.94 -3.41 -14.35
N ILE A 108 9.18 -2.16 -14.75
CA ILE A 108 10.32 -1.78 -15.60
C ILE A 108 11.63 -1.85 -14.81
N ASN A 109 11.60 -1.51 -13.52
CA ASN A 109 12.75 -1.54 -12.62
C ASN A 109 13.34 -2.96 -12.42
N MET A 110 12.59 -4.01 -12.80
CA MET A 110 13.01 -5.41 -12.72
C MET A 110 13.07 -6.09 -14.10
N SER A 111 13.08 -5.30 -15.18
CA SER A 111 13.08 -5.80 -16.56
C SER A 111 14.24 -6.75 -16.87
N GLY A 112 15.43 -6.52 -16.31
CA GLY A 112 16.60 -7.37 -16.48
C GLY A 112 16.48 -8.78 -15.86
N ASP A 113 15.54 -8.99 -14.94
CA ASP A 113 15.30 -10.26 -14.27
C ASP A 113 14.16 -11.08 -14.93
N LEU A 114 13.51 -10.54 -15.97
CA LEU A 114 12.37 -11.18 -16.64
C LEU A 114 12.80 -12.05 -17.83
N LYS A 115 12.16 -13.22 -17.98
CA LYS A 115 12.38 -14.11 -19.13
C LYS A 115 12.02 -13.49 -20.49
N ALA A 116 10.95 -12.70 -20.55
CA ALA A 116 10.47 -12.04 -21.77
C ALA A 116 9.97 -10.61 -21.43
N PRO A 117 10.87 -9.62 -21.27
CA PRO A 117 10.50 -8.29 -20.77
C PRO A 117 9.51 -7.55 -21.68
N SER A 118 9.67 -7.66 -23.01
CA SER A 118 8.85 -6.97 -24.00
C SER A 118 7.37 -7.36 -23.99
N THR A 119 7.05 -8.57 -23.51
CA THR A 119 5.67 -9.06 -23.39
C THR A 119 5.18 -9.08 -21.94
N ASN A 120 6.05 -9.42 -20.98
CA ASN A 120 5.67 -9.54 -19.57
C ASN A 120 5.42 -8.20 -18.89
N ILE A 121 6.18 -7.15 -19.25
CA ILE A 121 5.98 -5.80 -18.69
C ILE A 121 4.59 -5.26 -19.05
N PRO A 122 4.20 -5.15 -20.35
CA PRO A 122 2.90 -4.57 -20.69
C PRO A 122 1.73 -5.39 -20.13
N ASN A 123 1.79 -6.73 -20.23
CA ASN A 123 0.73 -7.59 -19.72
C ASN A 123 0.61 -7.52 -18.18
N GLY A 124 1.75 -7.55 -17.47
CA GLY A 124 1.78 -7.45 -16.02
C GLY A 124 1.28 -6.10 -15.52
N THR A 125 1.72 -4.99 -16.14
CA THR A 125 1.29 -3.65 -15.76
C THR A 125 -0.21 -3.45 -16.00
N LEU A 126 -0.74 -3.86 -17.15
CA LEU A 126 -2.18 -3.74 -17.43
C LEU A 126 -3.03 -4.60 -16.48
N ALA A 127 -2.60 -5.83 -16.19
CA ALA A 127 -3.28 -6.68 -15.22
C ALA A 127 -3.24 -6.10 -13.80
N ALA A 128 -2.11 -5.51 -13.39
CA ALA A 128 -1.96 -4.86 -12.09
C ALA A 128 -2.86 -3.62 -11.97
N ILE A 129 -2.90 -2.76 -12.99
CA ILE A 129 -3.79 -1.58 -13.04
C ILE A 129 -5.26 -2.03 -12.95
N GLY A 130 -5.66 -3.02 -13.74
CA GLY A 130 -7.02 -3.56 -13.72
C GLY A 130 -7.40 -4.12 -12.35
N THR A 131 -6.52 -4.92 -11.75
CA THR A 131 -6.74 -5.51 -10.42
C THR A 131 -6.83 -4.45 -9.33
N ALA A 132 -5.92 -3.48 -9.32
CA ALA A 132 -5.93 -2.39 -8.34
C ALA A 132 -7.17 -1.53 -8.47
N THR A 133 -7.56 -1.16 -9.69
CA THR A 133 -8.77 -0.38 -9.97
C THR A 133 -10.02 -1.14 -9.48
N PHE A 134 -10.10 -2.44 -9.76
CA PHE A 134 -11.19 -3.27 -9.26
C PHE A 134 -11.26 -3.28 -7.73
N LEU A 135 -10.13 -3.50 -7.05
CA LEU A 135 -10.08 -3.48 -5.58
C LEU A 135 -10.46 -2.10 -5.00
N TYR A 136 -9.99 -1.00 -5.60
CA TYR A 136 -10.39 0.33 -5.16
C TYR A 136 -11.90 0.56 -5.27
N LEU A 137 -12.51 0.15 -6.39
CA LEU A 137 -13.96 0.25 -6.55
C LEU A 137 -14.72 -0.60 -5.53
N VAL A 138 -14.23 -1.81 -5.24
CA VAL A 138 -14.82 -2.66 -4.20
C VAL A 138 -14.81 -1.96 -2.84
N PHE A 139 -13.66 -1.44 -2.40
CA PHE A 139 -13.56 -0.74 -1.13
C PHE A 139 -14.45 0.51 -1.07
N ILE A 140 -14.46 1.32 -2.13
CA ILE A 140 -15.30 2.53 -2.21
C ILE A 140 -16.79 2.18 -2.11
N LEU A 141 -17.25 1.20 -2.89
CA LEU A 141 -18.67 0.82 -2.92
C LEU A 141 -19.09 0.13 -1.62
N PHE A 142 -18.24 -0.73 -1.05
CA PHE A 142 -18.57 -1.49 0.16
C PHE A 142 -18.66 -0.57 1.37
N LEU A 143 -17.66 0.29 1.58
CA LEU A 143 -17.68 1.27 2.67
C LEU A 143 -18.81 2.29 2.48
N GLY A 144 -19.03 2.76 1.25
CA GLY A 144 -20.12 3.69 0.94
C GLY A 144 -21.52 3.10 1.16
N ALA A 145 -21.70 1.81 0.97
CA ALA A 145 -22.98 1.13 1.16
C ALA A 145 -23.24 0.70 2.61
N THR A 146 -22.19 0.35 3.36
CA THR A 146 -22.34 -0.29 4.68
C THR A 146 -22.10 0.64 5.86
N CYS A 147 -21.42 1.77 5.65
CA CYS A 147 -21.00 2.66 6.73
C CYS A 147 -21.70 4.02 6.66
N THR A 148 -21.98 4.58 7.84
CA THR A 148 -22.54 5.93 7.95
C THR A 148 -21.52 7.00 7.53
N ARG A 149 -22.02 8.10 6.97
CA ARG A 149 -21.16 9.20 6.53
C ARG A 149 -20.28 9.78 7.64
N ALA A 150 -20.84 9.88 8.86
CA ALA A 150 -20.15 10.47 10.00
C ALA A 150 -18.91 9.66 10.38
N ILE A 151 -19.02 8.32 10.38
CA ILE A 151 -17.88 7.46 10.69
C ILE A 151 -16.84 7.46 9.57
N LEU A 152 -17.26 7.49 8.30
CA LEU A 152 -16.34 7.57 7.15
C LEU A 152 -15.45 8.84 7.16
N LEU A 153 -15.92 9.93 7.79
CA LEU A 153 -15.16 11.19 7.90
C LEU A 153 -14.22 11.23 9.11
N THR A 154 -14.46 10.41 10.13
CA THR A 154 -13.79 10.53 11.44
C THR A 154 -12.91 9.34 11.78
N ASN A 155 -13.27 8.13 11.34
CA ASN A 155 -12.55 6.91 11.63
C ASN A 155 -11.70 6.46 10.42
N PHE A 156 -10.39 6.70 10.51
CA PHE A 156 -9.44 6.24 9.49
C PHE A 156 -9.27 4.71 9.43
N MET A 157 -9.74 4.00 10.46
CA MET A 157 -9.64 2.54 10.62
C MET A 157 -10.97 1.83 10.39
N ILE A 158 -11.98 2.49 9.82
CA ILE A 158 -13.32 1.91 9.60
C ILE A 158 -13.31 0.57 8.86
N ALA A 159 -12.34 0.35 7.96
CA ALA A 159 -12.23 -0.92 7.23
C ALA A 159 -11.80 -2.10 8.14
N GLU A 160 -11.13 -1.83 9.27
CA GLU A 160 -10.89 -2.83 10.32
C GLU A 160 -12.20 -3.20 11.01
N ASP A 161 -13.00 -2.21 11.41
CA ASP A 161 -14.28 -2.42 12.07
C ASP A 161 -15.29 -3.18 11.18
N VAL A 162 -15.18 -3.03 9.86
CA VAL A 162 -16.02 -3.78 8.90
C VAL A 162 -15.51 -5.22 8.67
N SER A 163 -14.23 -5.50 8.94
CA SER A 163 -13.63 -6.82 8.67
C SER A 163 -14.03 -7.88 9.70
N VAL A 164 -13.99 -9.17 9.33
CA VAL A 164 -14.41 -10.25 10.26
C VAL A 164 -13.41 -10.44 11.39
N ILE A 165 -12.12 -10.48 11.06
CA ILE A 165 -11.07 -10.81 12.04
C ILE A 165 -10.43 -9.55 12.63
N GLY A 166 -10.47 -8.40 11.95
CA GLY A 166 -9.87 -7.13 12.40
C GLY A 166 -8.35 -7.15 12.38
N VAL A 167 -7.76 -8.03 13.19
CA VAL A 167 -6.32 -8.27 13.29
C VAL A 167 -5.71 -8.68 11.95
N LEU A 168 -6.43 -9.45 11.13
CA LEU A 168 -5.95 -9.82 9.79
C LEU A 168 -5.91 -8.61 8.86
N PHE A 169 -6.94 -7.76 8.91
CA PHE A 169 -6.96 -6.49 8.17
C PHE A 169 -5.81 -5.56 8.58
N LEU A 170 -5.60 -5.39 9.90
CA LEU A 170 -4.48 -4.63 10.46
C LEU A 170 -3.13 -5.19 10.01
N ALA A 171 -2.95 -6.51 10.03
CA ALA A 171 -1.73 -7.15 9.55
C ALA A 171 -1.51 -6.82 8.06
N GLY A 172 -2.55 -6.89 7.23
CA GLY A 172 -2.52 -6.50 5.82
C GLY A 172 -2.11 -5.04 5.62
N LEU A 173 -2.65 -4.11 6.41
CA LEU A 173 -2.31 -2.68 6.36
C LEU A 173 -0.81 -2.45 6.60
N TYR A 174 -0.25 -3.07 7.64
CA TYR A 174 1.18 -2.94 7.95
C TYR A 174 2.07 -3.63 6.92
N VAL A 175 1.69 -4.84 6.50
CA VAL A 175 2.40 -5.60 5.48
C VAL A 175 2.43 -4.84 4.14
N SER A 176 1.33 -4.19 3.75
CA SER A 176 1.27 -3.36 2.54
C SER A 176 2.29 -2.21 2.56
N SER A 177 2.39 -1.53 3.70
CA SER A 177 3.33 -0.42 3.90
C SER A 177 4.79 -0.91 3.85
N MET A 178 5.09 -2.03 4.54
CA MET A 178 6.43 -2.63 4.53
C MET A 178 6.83 -3.14 3.14
N SER A 179 5.91 -3.80 2.44
CA SER A 179 6.06 -4.30 1.07
C SER A 179 6.43 -3.18 0.09
N SER A 180 5.73 -2.04 0.17
CA SER A 180 6.02 -0.87 -0.67
C SER A 180 7.40 -0.27 -0.36
N CYS A 181 7.77 -0.20 0.91
CA CYS A 181 9.08 0.30 1.34
C CYS A 181 10.23 -0.61 0.88
N LEU A 182 10.07 -1.94 1.04
CA LEU A 182 11.01 -2.94 0.52
C LEU A 182 11.21 -2.76 -0.99
N GLY A 183 10.12 -2.65 -1.75
CA GLY A 183 10.11 -2.39 -3.19
C GLY A 183 11.00 -1.20 -3.60
N ALA A 184 10.80 -0.05 -2.94
CA ALA A 184 11.56 1.16 -3.22
C ALA A 184 13.04 1.01 -2.86
N MET A 185 13.36 0.37 -1.73
CA MET A 185 14.72 0.25 -1.22
C MET A 185 15.66 -0.57 -2.09
N TYR A 186 15.19 -1.60 -2.81
CA TYR A 186 16.04 -2.32 -3.77
C TYR A 186 15.89 -1.79 -5.21
N GLY A 187 14.72 -1.25 -5.57
CA GLY A 187 14.47 -0.73 -6.92
C GLY A 187 15.26 0.54 -7.22
N THR A 188 15.24 1.50 -6.30
CA THR A 188 15.89 2.81 -6.50
C THR A 188 17.41 2.70 -6.68
N PRO A 189 18.17 1.95 -5.84
CA PRO A 189 19.61 1.81 -6.06
C PRO A 189 19.96 1.14 -7.39
N ARG A 190 19.15 0.18 -7.86
CA ARG A 190 19.36 -0.47 -9.16
C ARG A 190 19.23 0.53 -10.32
N VAL A 191 18.16 1.33 -10.32
CA VAL A 191 17.95 2.37 -11.33
C VAL A 191 19.08 3.41 -11.28
N LEU A 192 19.46 3.86 -10.07
CA LEU A 192 20.54 4.82 -9.89
C LEU A 192 21.89 4.27 -10.36
N GLN A 193 22.17 2.99 -10.10
CA GLN A 193 23.38 2.32 -10.56
C GLN A 193 23.42 2.22 -12.09
N SER A 194 22.31 1.86 -12.74
CA SER A 194 22.23 1.84 -14.22
C SER A 194 22.53 3.21 -14.83
N ILE A 195 21.94 4.28 -14.28
CA ILE A 195 22.20 5.66 -14.73
C ILE A 195 23.68 6.04 -14.54
N ALA A 196 24.28 5.64 -13.41
CA ALA A 196 25.69 5.91 -13.12
C ALA A 196 26.64 5.15 -14.08
N LEU A 197 26.30 3.92 -14.48
CA LEU A 197 27.08 3.13 -15.43
C LEU A 197 27.03 3.71 -16.85
N GLU A 198 25.92 4.33 -17.22
CA GLU A 198 25.76 5.01 -18.52
C GLU A 198 26.44 6.39 -18.55
N ASN A 199 27.01 6.86 -17.42
CA ASN A 199 27.66 8.18 -17.29
C ASN A 199 26.80 9.36 -17.78
N VAL A 200 25.47 9.24 -17.71
CA VAL A 200 24.53 10.27 -18.16
C VAL A 200 24.66 11.56 -17.33
N ILE A 201 24.93 11.40 -16.02
CA ILE A 201 25.10 12.52 -15.09
C ILE A 201 26.57 12.60 -14.67
N PRO A 202 27.26 13.74 -14.85
CA PRO A 202 28.64 13.89 -14.40
C PRO A 202 28.71 13.86 -12.87
N GLY A 203 29.71 13.15 -12.32
CA GLY A 203 30.00 13.11 -10.88
C GLY A 203 29.38 11.95 -10.10
N ILE A 204 28.48 11.15 -10.67
CA ILE A 204 27.84 10.00 -9.98
C ILE A 204 28.49 8.64 -10.26
N GLY A 205 29.60 8.60 -11.02
CA GLY A 205 30.23 7.33 -11.44
C GLY A 205 30.69 6.42 -10.29
N SER A 206 30.90 6.94 -9.09
CA SER A 206 31.19 6.14 -7.89
C SER A 206 30.03 5.22 -7.47
N LEU A 207 28.78 5.63 -7.76
CA LEU A 207 27.56 4.87 -7.45
C LEU A 207 27.34 3.67 -8.37
N GLY A 208 28.07 3.59 -9.49
CA GLY A 208 28.04 2.45 -10.42
C GLY A 208 28.69 1.18 -9.84
N LYS A 209 29.52 1.30 -8.78
CA LYS A 209 30.28 0.20 -8.18
C LYS A 209 29.36 -0.75 -7.39
N GLY A 210 29.01 -1.89 -7.99
CA GLY A 210 28.27 -2.96 -7.32
C GLY A 210 29.17 -4.09 -6.84
N VAL A 211 28.78 -4.77 -5.75
CA VAL A 211 29.43 -6.01 -5.31
C VAL A 211 28.99 -7.13 -6.26
N SER A 212 29.81 -7.43 -7.27
CA SER A 212 29.59 -8.56 -8.17
C SER A 212 29.88 -9.85 -7.41
N TYR A 213 28.84 -10.56 -6.98
CA TYR A 213 28.98 -12.00 -6.77
C TYR A 213 28.96 -12.65 -8.16
N ARG A 214 30.11 -13.18 -8.56
CA ARG A 214 30.16 -14.24 -9.57
C ARG A 214 29.26 -15.40 -9.15
#